data_AF-S5MIW7-F1
#
_entry.id   AF-S5MIW7-F1
#
_cell.length_a   1.000
_cell.length_b   1.000
_cell.length_c   1.000
_cell.angle_alpha   90.00
_cell.angle_beta   90.00
_cell.angle_gamma   90.00
#
_symmetry.space_group_name_H-M   'P 1'
#
loop_
_entity.id
_entity.type
_entity.pdbx_description
1 polymer ?
#
loop_
_entity_poly.entity_id
_entity_poly.type
_entity_poly.pdbx_seq_one_letter_code
_entity_poly.pdbx_strand_id
1 'polypeptide(L)'
;MEQHLIYPFCCTEHSTFFSTLLENYIRLRATQDGISIINDDFKIYKELTNTNLKLVIESEKQNIKRWKDNLILDLEKKLLSISSLIFIYYVFYIFEIKIDKELEKELQFLKDQSLNLHNSIGTKETESAFKLIFQLIEDINQLKNLYIS
;
A
#
# COMPACT_ATOMS: atom_id res chain seq x y z
N MET A 1 0.40 -20.55 7.37
CA MET A 1 -0.88 -19.84 7.55
C MET A 1 -0.66 -18.45 7.03
N GLU A 2 -1.31 -18.09 5.92
CA GLU A 2 -1.38 -16.71 5.48
C GLU A 2 -2.07 -15.92 6.58
N GLN A 3 -1.32 -15.09 7.31
CA GLN A 3 -1.92 -14.14 8.23
C GLN A 3 -2.51 -13.04 7.35
N HIS A 4 -3.85 -12.94 7.33
CA HIS A 4 -4.52 -11.83 6.68
C HIS A 4 -3.93 -10.52 7.19
N LEU A 5 -3.53 -9.65 6.25
CA LEU A 5 -2.96 -8.35 6.55
C LEU A 5 -4.03 -7.47 7.20
N ILE A 6 -3.86 -7.13 8.48
CA ILE A 6 -4.84 -6.26 9.16
C ILE A 6 -4.57 -4.81 8.75
N TYR A 7 -5.46 -4.26 7.95
CA TYR A 7 -5.37 -2.87 7.52
C TYR A 7 -5.87 -1.90 8.60
N PRO A 8 -5.31 -0.67 8.65
CA PRO A 8 -5.55 0.35 9.66
C PRO A 8 -6.88 1.10 9.48
N PHE A 9 -7.97 0.38 9.24
CA PHE A 9 -9.31 0.95 9.14
C PHE A 9 -10.09 0.78 10.44
N CYS A 10 -10.96 1.74 10.75
CA CYS A 10 -11.88 1.62 11.88
C CYS A 10 -13.00 0.60 11.63
N CYS A 11 -13.35 0.35 10.37
CA CYS A 11 -14.39 -0.60 9.97
C CYS A 11 -13.77 -1.94 9.55
N THR A 12 -14.22 -3.03 10.14
CA THR A 12 -13.77 -4.40 9.83
C THR A 12 -13.99 -4.74 8.35
N GLU A 13 -15.12 -4.33 7.77
CA GLU A 13 -15.45 -4.60 6.36
C GLU A 13 -14.43 -3.97 5.40
N HIS A 14 -14.03 -2.71 5.62
CA HIS A 14 -13.02 -2.05 4.78
C HIS A 14 -11.66 -2.73 4.91
N SER A 15 -11.31 -3.18 6.13
CA SER A 15 -10.09 -3.96 6.36
C SER A 15 -10.10 -5.28 5.59
N THR A 16 -11.22 -6.01 5.62
CA THR A 16 -11.39 -7.24 4.84
C THR A 16 -11.31 -6.98 3.34
N PHE A 17 -12.00 -5.96 2.82
CA PHE A 17 -11.97 -5.62 1.40
C PHE A 17 -10.57 -5.28 0.90
N PHE A 18 -9.82 -4.43 1.63
CA PHE A 18 -8.44 -4.12 1.24
C PHE A 18 -7.51 -5.33 1.36
N SER A 19 -7.72 -6.20 2.33
CA SER A 19 -6.96 -7.45 2.48
C SER A 19 -7.17 -8.37 1.28
N THR A 20 -8.43 -8.62 0.93
CA THR A 20 -8.77 -9.50 -0.20
C THR A 20 -8.29 -8.90 -1.52
N LEU A 21 -8.45 -7.59 -1.72
CA LEU A 21 -7.96 -6.91 -2.91
C LEU A 21 -6.43 -6.98 -3.01
N LEU A 22 -5.70 -6.85 -1.90
CA LEU A 22 -4.24 -7.00 -1.91
C LEU A 22 -3.82 -8.43 -2.20
N GLU A 23 -4.45 -9.43 -1.59
CA GLU A 23 -4.16 -10.85 -1.84
C GLU A 23 -4.37 -11.19 -3.31
N ASN A 24 -5.49 -10.74 -3.90
CA ASN A 24 -5.75 -10.86 -5.32
C ASN A 24 -4.69 -10.16 -6.16
N TYR A 25 -4.32 -8.93 -5.80
CA TYR A 25 -3.28 -8.16 -6.46
C TYR A 25 -1.94 -8.91 -6.45
N ILE A 26 -1.45 -9.34 -5.28
CA ILE A 26 -0.17 -10.07 -5.14
C ILE A 26 -0.19 -11.35 -6.00
N ARG A 27 -1.30 -12.09 -5.99
CA ARG A 27 -1.42 -13.34 -6.74
C ARG A 27 -1.41 -13.11 -8.26
N LEU A 28 -2.10 -12.08 -8.75
CA LEU A 28 -2.35 -11.89 -10.18
C LEU A 28 -1.29 -11.00 -10.85
N ARG A 29 -0.61 -10.12 -10.11
CA ARG A 29 0.30 -9.12 -10.68
C ARG A 29 1.51 -9.71 -11.40
N ALA A 30 1.85 -10.98 -11.14
CA ALA A 30 2.89 -11.70 -11.87
C ALA A 30 2.56 -11.91 -13.37
N THR A 31 1.28 -11.91 -13.74
CA THR A 31 0.83 -12.19 -15.11
C THR A 31 -0.12 -11.13 -15.68
N GLN A 32 -0.63 -10.24 -14.84
CA GLN A 32 -1.58 -9.20 -15.23
C GLN A 32 -1.09 -7.82 -14.80
N ASP A 33 -1.55 -6.80 -15.53
CA ASP A 33 -1.30 -5.40 -15.18
C ASP A 33 -2.08 -5.00 -13.91
N GLY A 34 -1.46 -4.17 -13.06
CA GLY A 34 -2.02 -3.77 -11.78
C GLY A 34 -3.35 -3.03 -11.91
N ILE A 35 -3.49 -2.15 -12.93
CA ILE A 35 -4.70 -1.35 -13.13
C ILE A 35 -5.86 -2.27 -13.50
N SER A 36 -5.60 -3.25 -14.37
CA SER A 36 -6.59 -4.25 -14.78
C SER A 36 -7.10 -5.05 -13.59
N ILE A 37 -6.20 -5.53 -12.72
CA ILE A 37 -6.59 -6.30 -11.52
C ILE A 37 -7.52 -5.50 -10.61
N ILE A 38 -7.17 -4.24 -10.31
CA ILE A 38 -7.95 -3.40 -9.42
C ILE A 38 -9.29 -2.99 -10.06
N ASN A 39 -9.32 -2.73 -11.37
CA ASN A 39 -10.54 -2.38 -12.09
C ASN A 39 -11.53 -3.54 -12.22
N ASP A 40 -11.04 -4.75 -12.45
CA ASP A 40 -11.89 -5.95 -12.54
C ASP A 40 -12.62 -6.20 -11.21
N ASP A 41 -11.91 -5.99 -10.10
CA ASP A 41 -12.42 -6.14 -8.74
C ASP A 41 -13.25 -4.91 -8.26
N PHE A 42 -13.18 -3.76 -8.95
CA PHE A 42 -13.82 -2.51 -8.51
C PHE A 42 -15.34 -2.63 -8.31
N LYS A 43 -16.02 -3.41 -9.15
CA LYS A 43 -17.48 -3.62 -9.04
C LYS A 43 -17.88 -4.20 -7.68
N ILE A 44 -16.97 -4.94 -7.06
CA ILE A 44 -17.16 -5.59 -5.76
C ILE A 44 -16.82 -4.64 -4.62
N TYR A 45 -15.86 -3.72 -4.81
CA TYR A 45 -15.27 -2.91 -3.74
C TYR A 45 -15.60 -1.41 -3.81
N LYS A 46 -16.73 -1.04 -4.42
CA LYS A 46 -17.19 0.37 -4.51
C LYS A 46 -17.26 1.08 -3.15
N GLU A 47 -17.56 0.35 -2.07
CA GLU A 47 -17.60 0.89 -0.70
C GLU A 47 -16.24 1.43 -0.21
N LEU A 48 -15.12 0.99 -0.79
CA LEU A 48 -13.79 1.53 -0.46
C LEU A 48 -13.70 3.04 -0.68
N THR A 49 -14.51 3.58 -1.60
CA THR A 49 -14.56 5.01 -1.90
C THR A 49 -15.09 5.87 -0.74
N ASN A 50 -15.75 5.27 0.26
CA ASN A 50 -16.26 5.95 1.45
C ASN A 50 -15.19 6.13 2.54
N THR A 51 -13.98 5.62 2.33
CA THR A 51 -12.92 5.66 3.34
C THR A 51 -12.17 7.00 3.35
N ASN A 52 -11.99 7.60 4.53
CA ASN A 52 -11.20 8.82 4.69
C ASN A 52 -9.70 8.51 4.71
N LEU A 53 -9.09 8.46 3.52
CA LEU A 53 -7.70 8.08 3.32
C LEU A 53 -6.70 8.94 4.11
N LYS A 54 -6.98 10.25 4.25
CA LYS A 54 -6.11 11.18 4.97
C LYS A 54 -5.96 10.77 6.44
N LEU A 55 -7.07 10.42 7.10
CA LEU A 55 -7.05 9.96 8.49
C LEU A 55 -6.30 8.63 8.65
N VAL A 56 -6.47 7.72 7.69
CA VAL A 56 -5.81 6.41 7.69
C VAL A 56 -4.29 6.56 7.62
N ILE A 57 -3.80 7.40 6.71
CA ILE A 57 -2.36 7.64 6.54
C ILE A 57 -1.77 8.34 7.77
N GLU A 58 -2.44 9.37 8.29
CA GLU A 58 -1.96 10.09 9.48
C GLU A 58 -1.85 9.17 10.71
N SER A 59 -2.83 8.28 10.90
CA SER A 59 -2.80 7.28 11.98
C SER A 59 -1.59 6.36 11.86
N GLU A 60 -1.36 5.79 10.68
CA GLU A 60 -0.25 4.85 10.48
C GLU A 60 1.13 5.51 10.48
N LYS A 61 1.23 6.75 10.03
CA LYS A 61 2.50 7.50 10.10
C LYS A 61 3.05 7.60 11.51
N GLN A 62 2.18 7.77 12.50
CA GLN A 62 2.62 7.80 13.89
C GLN A 62 3.17 6.43 14.34
N ASN A 63 2.57 5.33 13.88
CA ASN A 63 3.05 3.99 14.16
C ASN A 63 4.41 3.72 13.49
N ILE A 64 4.54 4.06 12.20
CA ILE A 64 5.77 3.92 11.41
C ILE A 64 6.95 4.67 12.06
N LYS A 65 6.70 5.87 12.59
CA LYS A 65 7.74 6.67 13.26
C LYS A 65 8.17 6.11 14.62
N ARG A 66 7.35 5.27 15.26
CA ARG A 66 7.63 4.70 16.59
C ARG A 66 8.47 3.43 16.52
N TRP A 67 8.39 2.68 15.42
CA TRP A 67 9.13 1.44 15.26
C TRP A 67 10.62 1.66 15.07
N LYS A 68 11.43 0.76 15.63
CA LYS A 68 12.88 0.83 15.57
C LYS A 68 13.42 0.01 14.40
N ASP A 69 14.10 0.68 13.49
CA ASP A 69 14.61 0.08 12.25
C ASP A 69 15.68 -1.00 12.48
N ASN A 70 16.34 -0.99 13.65
CA ASN A 70 17.39 -1.95 14.01
C ASN A 70 16.86 -3.26 14.62
N LEU A 71 15.55 -3.39 14.85
CA LEU A 71 14.92 -4.61 15.31
C LEU A 71 14.14 -5.24 14.16
N ILE A 72 14.48 -6.48 13.78
CA ILE A 72 13.89 -7.18 12.62
C ILE A 72 12.35 -7.20 12.66
N LEU A 73 11.76 -7.52 13.82
CA LEU A 73 10.30 -7.56 13.97
C LEU A 73 9.63 -6.19 13.80
N ASP A 74 10.30 -5.11 14.22
CA ASP A 74 9.79 -3.76 14.07
C ASP A 74 9.97 -3.28 12.62
N LEU A 75 11.07 -3.67 11.97
CA LEU A 75 11.32 -3.45 10.54
C LEU A 75 10.26 -4.12 9.68
N GLU A 76 9.95 -5.39 9.93
CA GLU A 76 8.90 -6.14 9.21
C GLU A 76 7.54 -5.45 9.35
N LYS A 77 7.15 -5.07 10.57
CA LYS A 77 5.90 -4.32 10.81
C LYS A 77 5.89 -2.98 10.07
N LYS A 78 7.02 -2.27 10.08
CA LYS A 78 7.18 -0.99 9.40
C LYS A 78 6.99 -1.13 7.90
N LEU A 79 7.64 -2.12 7.28
CA LEU A 79 7.51 -2.38 5.85
C LEU A 79 6.08 -2.81 5.49
N LEU A 80 5.44 -3.59 6.34
CA LEU A 80 4.06 -4.02 6.16
C LEU A 80 3.05 -2.87 6.19
N SER A 81 3.20 -1.95 7.14
CA SER A 81 2.38 -0.73 7.17
C SER A 81 2.66 0.14 5.96
N ILE A 82 3.93 0.29 5.57
CA ILE A 82 4.29 1.06 4.36
C ILE A 82 3.64 0.44 3.11
N SER A 83 3.79 -0.87 2.89
CA SER A 83 3.19 -1.54 1.73
C SER A 83 1.67 -1.41 1.73
N SER A 84 1.05 -1.52 2.91
CA SER A 84 -0.39 -1.34 3.07
C SER A 84 -0.84 0.07 2.69
N LEU A 85 -0.15 1.10 3.16
CA LEU A 85 -0.48 2.49 2.83
C LEU A 85 -0.29 2.80 1.34
N ILE A 86 0.81 2.32 0.75
CA ILE A 86 1.06 2.51 -0.69
C ILE A 86 -0.02 1.79 -1.51
N PHE A 87 -0.44 0.59 -1.10
CA PHE A 87 -1.52 -0.12 -1.77
C PHE A 87 -2.85 0.62 -1.70
N ILE A 88 -3.24 1.11 -0.52
CA ILE A 88 -4.47 1.90 -0.37
C ILE A 88 -4.40 3.15 -1.27
N TYR A 89 -3.26 3.84 -1.27
CA TYR A 89 -3.05 4.99 -2.15
C TYR A 89 -3.24 4.60 -3.63
N TYR A 90 -2.66 3.49 -4.06
CA TYR A 90 -2.76 3.02 -5.44
C TYR A 90 -4.21 2.74 -5.85
N VAL A 91 -4.96 2.03 -5.02
CA VAL A 91 -6.39 1.75 -5.24
C VAL A 91 -7.19 3.04 -5.37
N PHE A 92 -6.98 4.00 -4.45
CA PHE A 92 -7.64 5.29 -4.50
C PHE A 92 -7.28 6.10 -5.76
N TYR A 93 -6.02 5.97 -6.21
CA TYR A 93 -5.53 6.68 -7.38
C TYR A 93 -6.18 6.17 -8.67
N ILE A 94 -6.36 4.86 -8.80
CA ILE A 94 -7.09 4.24 -9.92
C ILE A 94 -8.53 4.75 -10.01
N PHE A 95 -9.21 4.92 -8.88
CA PHE A 95 -10.60 5.36 -8.86
C PHE A 95 -10.80 6.87 -8.94
N GLU A 96 -9.73 7.62 -9.24
CA GLU A 96 -9.75 9.08 -9.35
C GLU A 96 -10.40 9.78 -8.13
N ILE A 97 -10.32 9.14 -6.95
CA ILE A 97 -10.88 9.69 -5.72
C ILE A 97 -9.94 10.81 -5.30
N LYS A 98 -10.27 12.05 -5.69
CA LYS A 98 -9.55 13.31 -5.42
C LYS A 98 -8.36 13.15 -4.48
N ILE A 99 -7.23 12.73 -5.03
CA ILE A 99 -5.98 12.65 -4.30
C ILE A 99 -5.51 14.09 -4.11
N ASP A 100 -5.61 14.58 -2.88
CA ASP A 100 -5.07 15.89 -2.51
C ASP A 100 -3.55 15.91 -2.71
N LYS A 101 -2.96 17.07 -3.04
CA LYS A 101 -1.50 17.24 -3.11
C LYS A 101 -0.81 16.86 -1.80
N GLU A 102 -1.52 16.92 -0.68
CA GLU A 102 -1.05 16.44 0.60
C GLU A 102 -0.76 14.93 0.55
N LEU A 103 -1.69 14.12 0.03
CA LEU A 103 -1.52 12.67 -0.16
C LEU A 103 -0.33 12.31 -1.07
N GLU A 104 -0.03 13.14 -2.06
CA GLU A 104 1.13 12.93 -2.92
C GLU A 104 2.46 13.12 -2.17
N LYS A 105 2.51 14.06 -1.22
CA LYS A 105 3.67 14.20 -0.30
C LYS A 105 3.77 13.02 0.66
N GLU A 106 2.65 12.45 1.06
CA GLU A 106 2.61 11.25 1.90
C GLU A 106 3.26 10.06 1.19
N LEU A 107 2.95 9.86 -0.09
CA LEU A 107 3.58 8.82 -0.90
C LEU A 107 5.10 9.02 -1.01
N GLN A 108 5.55 10.26 -1.21
CA GLN A 108 6.98 10.56 -1.27
C GLN A 108 7.69 10.23 0.05
N PHE A 109 7.07 10.57 1.19
CA PHE A 109 7.59 10.18 2.50
C PHE A 109 7.73 8.66 2.65
N LEU A 110 6.72 7.88 2.24
CA LEU A 110 6.74 6.42 2.30
C LEU A 110 7.83 5.83 1.39
N LYS A 111 8.01 6.40 0.20
CA LYS A 111 9.09 6.03 -0.73
C LYS A 111 10.46 6.28 -0.11
N ASP A 112 10.68 7.46 0.48
CA ASP A 112 11.96 7.82 1.09
C ASP A 112 12.28 6.90 2.28
N GLN A 113 11.29 6.58 3.12
CA GLN A 113 11.46 5.59 4.19
C GLN A 113 11.85 4.22 3.65
N SER A 114 11.20 3.75 2.58
CA SER A 114 11.48 2.45 1.98
C SER A 114 12.90 2.36 1.43
N LEU A 115 13.35 3.39 0.70
CA LEU A 115 14.70 3.44 0.14
C LEU A 115 15.78 3.43 1.23
N ASN A 116 15.56 4.17 2.32
CA ASN A 116 16.49 4.21 3.45
C ASN A 116 16.62 2.84 4.15
N LEU A 117 15.54 2.06 4.19
CA LEU A 117 15.50 0.75 4.84
C LEU A 117 16.03 -0.39 3.97
N HIS A 118 16.05 -0.24 2.64
CA HIS A 118 16.42 -1.30 1.69
C HIS A 118 17.82 -1.89 1.96
N ASN A 119 18.76 -1.09 2.48
CA ASN A 119 20.13 -1.55 2.75
C ASN A 119 20.29 -2.35 4.06
N SER A 120 19.21 -2.66 4.75
CA SER A 120 19.22 -3.40 6.02
C SER A 120 19.32 -4.92 5.78
N ILE A 121 19.99 -5.65 6.68
CA ILE A 121 19.98 -7.12 6.66
C ILE A 121 18.55 -7.58 6.94
N GLY A 122 17.94 -8.29 5.98
CA GLY A 122 16.52 -8.64 6.01
C GLY A 122 16.24 -10.14 6.09
N THR A 123 15.02 -10.47 6.52
CA THR A 123 14.39 -11.79 6.39
C THR A 123 13.72 -11.94 5.02
N LYS A 124 13.21 -13.12 4.67
CA LYS A 124 12.42 -13.32 3.45
C LYS A 124 11.15 -12.47 3.43
N GLU A 125 10.56 -12.27 4.60
CA GLU A 125 9.41 -11.40 4.83
C GLU A 125 9.77 -9.95 4.51
N THR A 126 10.94 -9.49 4.96
CA THR A 126 11.48 -8.16 4.65
C THR A 126 11.69 -8.00 3.13
N GLU A 127 12.31 -8.97 2.47
CA GLU A 127 12.53 -8.96 1.01
C GLU A 127 11.20 -8.92 0.24
N SER A 128 10.22 -9.72 0.68
CA SER A 128 8.90 -9.78 0.06
C SER A 128 8.15 -8.45 0.20
N ALA A 129 8.23 -7.82 1.38
CA ALA A 129 7.62 -6.52 1.61
C ALA A 129 8.26 -5.43 0.76
N PHE A 130 9.59 -5.40 0.62
CA PHE A 130 10.26 -4.46 -0.28
C PHE A 130 9.87 -4.66 -1.74
N LYS A 131 9.83 -5.93 -2.20
CA LYS A 131 9.42 -6.24 -3.57
C LYS A 131 8.01 -5.71 -3.85
N LEU A 132 7.07 -5.94 -2.91
CA LEU A 132 5.71 -5.42 -3.01
C LEU A 132 5.69 -3.88 -3.07
N ILE A 133 6.43 -3.21 -2.18
CA ILE A 133 6.52 -1.74 -2.14
C ILE A 133 7.00 -1.20 -3.49
N PHE A 134 8.08 -1.73 -4.04
CA PHE A 134 8.64 -1.24 -5.31
C PHE A 134 7.70 -1.49 -6.48
N GLN A 135 7.04 -2.65 -6.52
CA GLN A 135 6.05 -2.97 -7.54
C GLN A 135 4.87 -2.00 -7.51
N LEU A 136 4.35 -1.67 -6.32
CA LEU A 136 3.27 -0.69 -6.17
C LEU A 136 3.69 0.72 -6.59
N ILE A 137 4.92 1.13 -6.25
CA ILE A 137 5.46 2.43 -6.68
C ILE A 137 5.57 2.49 -8.20
N GLU A 138 6.03 1.41 -8.84
CA GLU A 138 6.11 1.31 -10.29
C GLU A 138 4.72 1.45 -10.93
N ASP A 139 3.74 0.71 -10.45
CA ASP A 139 2.36 0.76 -10.94
C ASP A 139 1.75 2.17 -10.80
N ILE A 140 1.98 2.85 -9.67
CA ILE A 140 1.55 4.25 -9.47
C ILE A 140 2.21 5.18 -10.50
N ASN A 141 3.51 5.02 -10.78
CA ASN A 141 4.22 5.86 -11.74
C ASN A 141 3.74 5.61 -13.17
N GLN A 142 3.50 4.36 -13.55
CA GLN A 142 2.94 4.00 -14.85
C GLN A 142 1.56 4.67 -15.03
N LEU A 143 0.71 4.61 -14.02
CA LEU A 143 -0.60 5.26 -14.03
C LEU A 143 -0.48 6.78 -14.15
N LYS A 144 0.43 7.43 -13.41
CA LYS A 144 0.70 8.87 -13.53
C LYS A 144 1.06 9.28 -14.97
N ASN A 145 1.89 8.48 -15.64
CA ASN A 145 2.31 8.77 -17.01
C ASN A 145 1.16 8.64 -18.02
N LEU A 146 0.23 7.70 -17.80
CA LEU A 146 -0.96 7.55 -18.65
C LEU A 146 -1.90 8.77 -18.58
N TYR A 147 -2.03 9.41 -17.41
CA TYR A 147 -2.88 10.58 -17.22
C TYR A 147 -2.25 11.93 -17.63
N ILE A 148 -0.94 11.95 -17.89
CA ILE A 148 -0.21 13.14 -18.38
C ILE A 148 -0.15 13.17 -19.93
N SER A 149 -0.53 12.06 -20.58
CA SER A 149 -0.55 11.88 -22.05
C SER A 149 -1.89 12.27 -22.66
#